data_AF-A0A8J8JBA1-F1
#
_entry.id   AF-A0A8J8JBA1-F1
#
_cell.length_a   1.000
_cell.length_b   1.000
_cell.length_c   1.000
_cell.angle_alpha   90.00
_cell.angle_beta   90.00
_cell.angle_gamma   90.00
#
_symmetry.space_group_name_H-M   'P 1'
#
loop_
_entity.id
_entity.type
_entity.pdbx_description
1 polymer ?
#
loop_
_entity_poly.entity_id
_entity_poly.type
_entity_poly.pdbx_seq_one_letter_code
_entity_poly.pdbx_strand_id
1 'polypeptide(L)'
;MKMRIIFDKEYDILEGVYKVSVRSIDLDDELKAVIDGIEPVIKVNGTELTLKDLLERTFEGASREEAEKTMSQIRSALVESFSSLIARFKEAQSFNGSVVHEIDFNEL
;
A
#
# COMPACT_ATOMS: atom_id res chain seq x y z
N MET A 1 2.94 -7.84 10.27
CA MET A 1 2.59 -6.97 9.13
C MET A 1 3.80 -6.15 8.72
N LYS A 2 4.41 -6.52 7.60
CA LYS A 2 5.61 -5.94 7.02
C LYS A 2 5.44 -5.88 5.50
N MET A 3 5.94 -4.81 4.90
CA MET A 3 5.99 -4.62 3.45
C MET A 3 7.41 -4.17 3.09
N ARG A 4 7.98 -4.79 2.06
CA ARG A 4 9.25 -4.40 1.46
C ARG A 4 9.00 -3.96 0.03
N ILE A 5 9.55 -2.81 -0.36
CA ILE A 5 9.46 -2.30 -1.72
C ILE A 5 10.89 -2.24 -2.28
N ILE A 6 11.08 -2.77 -3.48
CA ILE A 6 12.34 -2.70 -4.21
C ILE A 6 12.13 -1.80 -5.42
N PHE A 7 12.93 -0.75 -5.51
CA PHE A 7 12.92 0.19 -6.64
C PHE A 7 14.13 -0.02 -7.51
N ASP A 8 13.93 0.10 -8.82
CA ASP A 8 15.01 0.30 -9.79
C ASP A 8 15.11 1.78 -10.15
N LYS A 9 16.35 2.23 -10.32
CA LYS A 9 16.68 3.61 -10.68
C LYS A 9 17.67 3.56 -11.83
N GLU A 10 17.38 4.32 -12.88
CA GLU A 10 18.22 4.44 -14.05
C GLU A 10 18.28 5.91 -14.47
N TYR A 11 19.40 6.31 -15.07
CA TYR A 11 19.48 7.57 -15.79
C TYR A 11 19.57 7.25 -17.28
N ASP A 12 18.53 7.62 -18.03
CA ASP A 12 18.50 7.47 -19.47
C ASP A 12 19.31 8.60 -20.12
N ILE A 13 20.48 8.24 -20.65
CA ILE A 13 21.41 9.21 -21.23
C ILE A 13 20.85 9.83 -22.52
N LEU A 14 20.06 9.08 -23.29
CA LEU A 14 19.53 9.55 -24.57
C LEU A 14 18.41 10.55 -24.38
N GLU A 15 17.53 10.29 -23.41
CA GLU A 15 16.39 11.17 -23.10
C GLU A 15 16.71 12.24 -22.06
N GLY A 16 17.83 12.08 -21.33
CA GLY A 16 18.24 13.02 -20.29
C GLY A 16 17.34 12.99 -19.05
N VAL A 17 16.68 11.86 -18.78
CA VAL A 17 15.70 11.70 -17.69
C VAL A 17 16.12 10.63 -16.69
N TYR A 18 15.69 10.82 -15.44
CA TYR A 18 15.82 9.81 -14.38
C TYR A 18 14.57 8.94 -14.37
N LYS A 19 14.76 7.63 -14.55
CA LYS A 19 13.70 6.62 -14.55
C LYS A 19 13.67 5.89 -13.22
N VAL A 20 12.48 5.70 -12.68
CA VAL A 20 12.20 4.94 -11.46
C VAL A 20 11.08 3.95 -11.76
N SER A 21 11.29 2.68 -11.40
CA SER A 21 10.24 1.65 -11.46
C SER A 21 10.22 0.84 -10.17
N VAL A 22 9.06 0.24 -9.87
CA VAL A 22 8.94 -0.69 -8.75
C VAL A 22 9.26 -2.08 -9.27
N ARG A 23 10.38 -2.66 -8.83
CA ARG A 23 10.75 -4.03 -9.21
C ARG A 23 9.88 -5.07 -8.53
N SER A 24 9.69 -4.93 -7.22
CA SER A 24 8.90 -5.86 -6.44
C SER A 24 8.32 -5.20 -5.19
N ILE A 25 7.19 -5.73 -4.74
CA ILE A 25 6.55 -5.42 -3.46
C ILE A 25 6.34 -6.75 -2.75
N ASP A 26 7.12 -7.00 -1.71
CA ASP A 26 7.01 -8.22 -0.90
C ASP A 26 6.19 -7.93 0.36
N LEU A 27 5.12 -8.69 0.54
CA LEU A 27 4.25 -8.62 1.72
C LEU A 27 4.50 -9.84 2.60
N ASP A 28 4.53 -9.65 3.92
CA ASP A 28 4.50 -10.79 4.85
C ASP A 28 3.13 -11.48 4.85
N ASP A 29 3.08 -12.70 5.38
CA ASP A 29 1.88 -13.55 5.29
C ASP A 29 0.67 -12.95 6.02
N GLU A 30 0.90 -12.24 7.13
CA GLU A 30 -0.15 -11.50 7.82
C GLU A 30 -0.77 -10.42 6.93
N LEU A 31 0.05 -9.63 6.24
CA LEU A 31 -0.44 -8.56 5.39
C LEU A 31 -1.11 -9.10 4.12
N LYS A 32 -0.61 -10.21 3.56
CA LYS A 32 -1.28 -10.94 2.47
C LYS A 32 -2.68 -11.39 2.87
N ALA A 33 -2.84 -11.94 4.07
CA ALA A 33 -4.15 -12.39 4.56
C ALA A 33 -5.14 -11.23 4.73
N VAL A 34 -4.65 -10.04 5.11
CA VAL A 34 -5.50 -8.83 5.24
C VAL A 34 -6.04 -8.37 3.89
N ILE A 35 -5.24 -8.48 2.83
CA ILE A 35 -5.62 -8.02 1.49
C ILE A 35 -6.10 -9.15 0.58
N ASP A 36 -6.31 -10.36 1.11
CA ASP A 36 -6.71 -11.50 0.29
C ASP A 36 -8.08 -11.23 -0.36
N GLY A 37 -8.14 -11.36 -1.68
CA GLY A 37 -9.32 -11.00 -2.48
C GLY A 37 -9.64 -9.50 -2.59
N ILE A 38 -8.78 -8.60 -2.09
CA ILE A 38 -8.94 -7.14 -2.18
C ILE A 38 -7.76 -6.54 -2.94
N GLU A 39 -8.05 -5.83 -4.02
CA GLU A 39 -7.02 -5.09 -4.76
C GLU A 39 -6.83 -3.68 -4.17
N PRO A 40 -5.66 -3.35 -3.59
CA PRO A 40 -5.43 -2.03 -3.01
C PRO A 40 -5.35 -0.95 -4.08
N VAL A 41 -6.10 0.14 -3.89
CA VAL A 41 -6.02 1.34 -4.73
C VAL A 41 -4.95 2.27 -4.17
N ILE A 42 -3.99 2.64 -5.01
CA ILE A 42 -2.79 3.38 -4.61
C ILE A 42 -2.73 4.69 -5.39
N LYS A 43 -2.73 5.81 -4.66
CA LYS A 43 -2.81 7.15 -5.28
C LYS A 43 -1.43 7.75 -5.41
N VAL A 44 -0.92 7.82 -6.64
CA VAL A 44 0.38 8.43 -6.93
C VAL A 44 0.17 9.58 -7.90
N ASN A 45 0.56 10.80 -7.51
CA ASN A 45 0.45 12.02 -8.33
C ASN A 45 -0.95 12.23 -8.91
N GLY A 46 -1.99 12.01 -8.11
CA GLY A 46 -3.39 12.17 -8.52
C GLY A 46 -3.93 11.06 -9.43
N THR A 47 -3.11 10.06 -9.78
CA THR A 47 -3.55 8.87 -10.52
C THR A 47 -3.82 7.73 -9.54
N GLU A 48 -4.95 7.06 -9.71
CA GLU A 48 -5.25 5.81 -8.99
C GLU A 48 -4.64 4.63 -9.74
N LEU A 49 -3.87 3.80 -9.03
CA LEU A 49 -3.14 2.66 -9.57
C LEU A 49 -3.39 1.41 -8.73
N THR A 50 -3.41 0.26 -9.37
CA THR A 50 -3.33 -1.04 -8.69
C THR A 50 -1.88 -1.38 -8.35
N LEU A 51 -1.68 -2.44 -7.54
CA LEU A 51 -0.33 -2.99 -7.32
C LEU A 51 0.32 -3.47 -8.62
N LYS A 52 -0.46 -4.05 -9.53
CA LYS A 52 0.03 -4.51 -10.83
C LYS A 52 0.49 -3.34 -11.68
N ASP A 53 -0.30 -2.27 -11.75
CA ASP A 53 0.07 -1.07 -12.52
C ASP A 53 1.37 -0.45 -12.00
N LEU A 54 1.60 -0.46 -10.69
CA LEU A 54 2.85 0.04 -10.11
C LEU A 54 4.09 -0.76 -10.52
N LEU A 55 3.95 -2.08 -10.69
CA LEU A 55 5.05 -2.96 -11.10
C LEU A 55 5.37 -2.83 -12.59
N GLU A 56 4.35 -2.52 -13.41
CA GLU A 56 4.50 -2.38 -14.86
C GLU A 56 4.87 -0.95 -15.29
N ARG A 57 4.70 0.03 -14.39
CA ARG A 57 4.91 1.45 -14.71
C ARG A 57 6.32 1.93 -14.40
N THR A 58 6.85 2.72 -15.33
CA THR A 58 8.05 3.54 -15.15
C THR A 58 7.63 4.99 -14.94
N PHE A 59 8.28 5.64 -13.97
CA PHE A 59 8.12 7.06 -13.66
C PHE A 59 9.38 7.81 -14.07
N GLU A 60 9.20 8.97 -14.67
CA GLU A 60 10.28 9.81 -15.17
C GLU A 60 10.37 11.11 -14.37
N GLY A 61 11.59 11.58 -14.14
CA GLY A 61 11.88 12.86 -13.52
C GLY A 61 13.00 13.59 -14.26
N ALA A 62 12.90 14.92 -14.34
CA ALA A 62 13.91 15.77 -14.96
C ALA A 62 15.20 15.89 -14.10
N SER A 63 15.12 15.49 -12.83
CA SER A 63 16.25 15.48 -11.91
C SER A 63 16.25 14.27 -11.00
N ARG A 64 17.41 13.99 -10.40
CA ARG A 64 17.54 12.97 -9.35
C ARG A 64 16.60 13.25 -8.17
N GLU A 65 16.41 14.52 -7.82
CA GLU A 65 15.55 14.92 -6.70
C GLU A 65 14.08 14.60 -6.99
N GLU A 66 13.61 14.83 -8.22
CA GLU A 66 12.26 14.44 -8.64
C GLU A 66 12.05 12.93 -8.64
N ALA A 67 13.05 12.16 -9.06
CA ALA A 67 13.04 10.71 -8.98
C ALA A 67 12.94 10.24 -7.51
N GLU A 68 13.74 10.82 -6.61
CA GLU A 68 13.69 10.54 -5.17
C GLU A 68 12.35 10.92 -4.52
N LYS A 69 11.80 12.06 -4.92
CA LYS A 69 10.45 12.49 -4.51
C LYS A 69 9.38 11.48 -4.95
N THR A 70 9.47 11.00 -6.18
CA THR A 70 8.53 10.01 -6.73
C THR A 70 8.56 8.71 -5.92
N MET A 71 9.75 8.19 -5.58
CA MET A 71 9.85 7.00 -4.72
C MET A 71 9.23 7.23 -3.34
N SER A 72 9.45 8.39 -2.74
CA SER A 72 8.85 8.75 -1.45
C SER A 72 7.33 8.80 -1.54
N GLN A 73 6.78 9.37 -2.62
CA GLN A 73 5.34 9.41 -2.87
C GLN A 73 4.74 8.02 -3.05
N ILE A 74 5.36 7.15 -3.85
CA ILE A 74 4.92 5.76 -4.02
C ILE A 74 4.90 5.04 -2.68
N ARG A 75 5.97 5.17 -1.88
CA ARG A 75 6.03 4.58 -0.54
C ARG A 75 4.90 5.08 0.36
N SER A 76 4.67 6.39 0.41
CA SER A 76 3.61 6.97 1.24
C SER A 76 2.22 6.50 0.79
N ALA A 77 1.96 6.48 -0.51
CA ALA A 77 0.69 6.03 -1.08
C ALA A 77 0.41 4.55 -0.75
N LEU A 78 1.43 3.69 -0.83
CA LEU A 78 1.33 2.29 -0.42
C LEU A 78 1.01 2.20 1.08
N VAL A 79 1.75 2.91 1.94
CA VAL A 79 1.50 2.88 3.39
C VAL A 79 0.08 3.33 3.73
N GLU A 80 -0.42 4.38 3.10
CA GLU A 80 -1.78 4.89 3.31
C GLU A 80 -2.83 3.86 2.90
N SER A 81 -2.70 3.29 1.70
CA SER A 81 -3.64 2.29 1.16
C SER A 81 -3.70 1.05 2.05
N PHE A 82 -2.55 0.47 2.42
CA PHE A 82 -2.50 -0.70 3.29
C PHE A 82 -2.98 -0.38 4.71
N SER A 83 -2.69 0.80 5.26
CA SER A 83 -3.18 1.19 6.59
C SER A 83 -4.70 1.26 6.65
N SER A 84 -5.34 1.77 5.60
CA SER A 84 -6.80 1.80 5.49
C SER A 84 -7.41 0.40 5.47
N LEU A 85 -6.81 -0.52 4.70
CA LEU A 85 -7.25 -1.92 4.64
C LEU A 85 -7.07 -2.64 5.99
N ILE A 86 -5.92 -2.45 6.66
CA ILE A 86 -5.67 -3.00 7.99
C ILE A 86 -6.70 -2.49 9.00
N ALA A 87 -7.04 -1.19 8.96
CA ALA A 87 -8.04 -0.62 9.86
C ALA A 87 -9.41 -1.28 9.66
N ARG A 88 -9.87 -1.39 8.41
CA ARG A 88 -11.13 -2.07 8.07
C ARG A 88 -11.13 -3.54 8.47
N PHE A 89 -10.02 -4.24 8.26
CA PHE A 89 -9.88 -5.64 8.66
C PHE A 89 -9.98 -5.80 10.19
N LYS A 90 -9.30 -4.95 10.96
CA LYS A 90 -9.40 -4.95 12.42
C LYS A 90 -10.81 -4.62 12.91
N GLU A 91 -11.49 -3.68 12.26
CA GLU A 91 -12.88 -3.33 12.56
C GLU A 91 -13.80 -4.53 12.33
N ALA A 92 -13.71 -5.19 11.17
CA ALA A 92 -14.48 -6.40 10.86
C ALA A 92 -14.19 -7.55 11.83
N GLN A 93 -12.92 -7.75 12.23
CA GLN A 93 -12.57 -8.73 13.26
C GLN A 93 -13.20 -8.39 14.62
N SER A 94 -13.20 -7.11 15.01
CA SER A 94 -13.81 -6.66 16.26
C SER A 94 -15.33 -6.82 16.26
N PHE A 95 -15.97 -6.65 15.10
CA PHE A 95 -17.41 -6.84 14.91
C PHE A 95 -17.83 -8.32 14.91
N ASN A 96 -16.96 -9.22 14.41
CA ASN A 96 -17.21 -10.67 14.39
C ASN A 96 -16.91 -11.37 15.74
N GLY A 97 -16.68 -10.63 16.81
CA GLY A 97 -16.57 -11.16 18.17
C GLY A 97 -17.94 -11.44 18.80
N SER A 98 -18.07 -12.53 19.55
CA SER A 98 -19.30 -12.81 20.31
C SER A 98 -19.47 -11.82 21.46
N VAL A 99 -20.56 -11.05 21.45
CA VAL A 99 -20.99 -10.24 22.60
C VAL A 99 -21.84 -11.12 23.51
N VAL A 100 -21.34 -11.40 24.72
CA VAL A 100 -22.11 -12.07 25.78
C VAL A 100 -22.71 -11.00 26.68
N HIS A 101 -24.04 -10.86 26.64
CA HIS A 101 -24.77 -10.12 27.66
C HIS A 101 -25.27 -11.11 28.70
N GLU A 102 -24.82 -10.93 29.95
CA GLU A 102 -25.39 -11.61 31.11
C GLU A 102 -26.33 -10.60 31.78
N ILE A 103 -27.62 -10.90 31.83
CA ILE A 103 -28.63 -10.05 32.48
C ILE A 103 -29.01 -10.74 33.79
N ASP A 104 -28.68 -10.11 34.92
CA ASP A 104 -29.15 -10.53 36.24
C ASP A 104 -30.54 -9.94 36.49
N PHE A 105 -31.54 -10.81 36.62
CA PHE A 105 -32.93 -10.42 36.88
C PHE A 105 -33.23 -10.23 38.37
N ASN A 106 -32.27 -10.46 39.28
CA ASN A 106 -32.47 -10.23 40.71
C ASN A 106 -32.32 -8.75 41.12
N GLU A 107 -31.86 -7.88 40.21
CA GLU A 107 -31.78 -6.42 40.40
C GLU A 107 -32.89 -5.63 39.67
N LEU A 108 -33.93 -6.33 39.15
CA LEU A 108 -35.17 -5.74 38.59
C LEU A 108 -36.29 -5.72 39.64
#